data_AF-A0A6B3D1S4-F1
#
_entry.id   AF-A0A6B3D1S4-F1
#
_cell.length_a   1.000
_cell.length_b   1.000
_cell.length_c   1.000
_cell.angle_alpha   90.00
_cell.angle_beta   90.00
_cell.angle_gamma   90.00
#
_symmetry.space_group_name_H-M   'P 1'
#
loop_
_entity.id
_entity.type
_entity.pdbx_description
1 polymer ?
#
loop_
_entity_poly.entity_id
_entity_poly.type
_entity_poly.pdbx_seq_one_letter_code
_entity_poly.pdbx_strand_id
1 'polypeptide(L)'
;LNGCLNLSVLDGWWDEWYQPDFGWAIPTADGIGTDPDRRDAMEANALYDLLEQRITPRFYERGASGLPDRWLEMVRRTLSLLGPKVLAGRMVREYVERLYTPAAEAHRAMDRDSARGLAEWKARVRAAWPG
;
A
#
# COMPACT_ATOMS: atom_id res chain seq x y z
N LEU A 1 -10.90 -3.03 6.35
CA LEU A 1 -11.95 -3.89 5.75
C LEU A 1 -13.34 -3.66 6.38
N ASN A 2 -13.62 -2.46 6.91
CA ASN A 2 -14.85 -2.19 7.68
C ASN A 2 -15.79 -1.20 6.97
N GLY A 3 -15.62 -1.05 5.66
CA GLY A 3 -16.42 -0.14 4.84
C GLY A 3 -16.06 1.35 4.98
N CYS A 4 -14.89 1.67 5.53
CA CYS A 4 -14.35 3.03 5.54
C CYS A 4 -13.59 3.32 4.24
N LEU A 5 -13.71 4.55 3.75
CA LEU A 5 -12.88 5.11 2.68
C LEU A 5 -11.66 5.78 3.31
N ASN A 6 -10.52 5.76 2.63
CA ASN A 6 -9.28 6.33 3.15
C ASN A 6 -9.10 7.80 2.72
N LEU A 7 -8.46 8.60 3.58
CA LEU A 7 -8.05 9.97 3.29
C LEU A 7 -6.67 10.16 3.93
N SER A 8 -5.63 10.19 3.11
CA SER A 8 -4.25 10.24 3.60
C SER A 8 -3.30 10.77 2.53
N VAL A 9 -2.10 11.16 2.94
CA VAL A 9 -0.97 11.38 2.02
C VAL A 9 -0.53 10.04 1.42
N LEU A 10 0.07 10.05 0.24
CA LEU A 10 0.57 8.82 -0.41
C LEU A 10 1.86 8.36 0.28
N ASP A 11 1.71 7.48 1.27
CA ASP A 11 2.84 6.85 1.97
C ASP A 11 2.52 5.38 2.32
N GLY A 12 3.58 4.57 2.42
CA GLY A 12 3.52 3.16 2.77
C GLY A 12 2.53 2.35 1.92
N TRP A 13 1.69 1.55 2.59
CA TRP A 13 0.72 0.68 1.91
C TRP A 13 -0.30 1.47 1.07
N TRP A 14 -0.54 2.73 1.41
CA TRP A 14 -1.50 3.55 0.68
C TRP A 14 -0.93 4.01 -0.66
N ASP A 15 0.36 4.36 -0.71
CA ASP A 15 1.05 4.66 -1.98
C ASP A 15 1.04 3.44 -2.93
N GLU A 16 1.27 2.23 -2.39
CA GLU A 16 1.28 1.00 -3.18
C GLU A 16 -0.08 0.66 -3.84
N TRP A 17 -1.20 0.99 -3.17
CA TRP A 17 -2.52 0.46 -3.53
C TRP A 17 -3.61 1.52 -3.74
N TYR A 18 -3.25 2.81 -3.70
CA TYR A 18 -4.20 3.89 -3.92
C TYR A 18 -4.88 3.77 -5.28
N GLN A 19 -6.21 3.93 -5.26
CA GLN A 19 -7.01 4.22 -6.43
C GLN A 19 -8.07 5.27 -6.04
N PRO A 20 -8.49 6.15 -6.96
CA PRO A 20 -9.51 7.17 -6.68
C PRO A 20 -10.85 6.62 -6.16
N ASP A 21 -11.13 5.34 -6.43
CA ASP A 21 -12.35 4.67 -5.95
C ASP A 21 -12.27 4.25 -4.48
N PHE A 22 -11.08 4.18 -3.89
CA PHE A 22 -10.88 3.70 -2.51
C PHE A 22 -10.88 4.83 -1.48
N GLY A 23 -10.86 6.09 -1.94
CA GLY A 23 -10.72 7.25 -1.09
C GLY A 23 -10.01 8.38 -1.80
N TRP A 24 -9.30 9.20 -1.03
CA TRP A 24 -8.65 10.41 -1.51
C TRP A 24 -7.20 10.47 -1.05
N ALA A 25 -6.33 10.91 -1.94
CA ALA A 25 -4.96 11.27 -1.62
C ALA A 25 -4.86 12.77 -1.32
N ILE A 26 -4.26 13.12 -0.19
CA ILE A 26 -3.87 14.50 0.12
C ILE A 26 -2.60 14.80 -0.67
N PRO A 27 -2.60 15.81 -1.56
CA PRO A 27 -1.40 16.23 -2.25
C PRO A 27 -0.34 16.71 -1.26
N THR A 28 0.85 16.11 -1.32
CA THR A 28 2.04 16.50 -0.56
C THR A 28 3.09 17.05 -1.51
N ALA A 29 3.86 18.04 -1.03
CA ALA A 29 5.04 18.52 -1.73
C ALA A 29 6.24 17.61 -1.40
N ASP A 30 6.56 16.66 -2.28
CA ASP A 30 7.77 15.86 -2.17
C ASP A 30 8.97 16.67 -2.69
N GLY A 31 9.80 17.17 -1.77
CA GLY A 31 11.00 17.90 -2.13
C GLY A 31 11.97 18.04 -0.97
N ILE A 32 13.19 17.52 -1.14
CA ILE A 32 14.33 17.81 -0.26
C ILE A 32 14.54 19.33 -0.27
N GLY A 33 14.33 19.97 0.89
CA GLY A 33 14.49 21.42 1.04
C GLY A 33 13.20 22.23 1.15
N THR A 34 12.02 21.60 1.18
CA THR A 34 10.78 22.30 1.52
C THR A 34 10.75 22.61 3.01
N ASP A 35 10.55 23.88 3.35
CA ASP A 35 10.31 24.32 4.72
C ASP A 35 9.13 23.55 5.36
N PRO A 36 9.31 22.89 6.52
CA PRO A 36 8.26 22.11 7.17
C PRO A 36 6.97 22.89 7.39
N ASP A 37 7.06 24.15 7.84
CA ASP A 37 5.88 24.99 8.09
C ASP A 37 5.12 25.28 6.79
N ARG A 38 5.85 25.47 5.69
CA ARG A 38 5.25 25.66 4.37
C ARG A 38 4.54 24.41 3.87
N ARG A 39 5.15 23.23 4.07
CA ARG A 39 4.56 21.94 3.72
C ARG A 39 3.28 21.70 4.50
N ASP A 40 3.30 21.90 5.82
CA ASP A 40 2.13 21.74 6.69
C ASP A 40 0.98 22.65 6.25
N ALA A 41 1.26 23.92 5.95
CA ALA A 41 0.24 24.85 5.45
C ALA A 41 -0.35 24.39 4.10
N MET A 42 0.45 23.81 3.22
CA MET A 42 -0.03 23.28 1.93
C MET A 42 -0.91 22.04 2.11
N GLU A 43 -0.44 21.06 2.90
CA GLU A 43 -1.19 19.83 3.17
C GLU A 43 -2.50 20.12 3.91
N ALA A 44 -2.49 21.04 4.87
CA ALA A 44 -3.70 21.46 5.59
C ALA A 44 -4.74 22.09 4.64
N ASN A 45 -4.32 23.03 3.78
CA ASN A 45 -5.23 23.64 2.80
C ASN A 45 -5.80 22.58 1.84
N ALA A 46 -4.95 21.68 1.33
CA ALA A 46 -5.41 20.63 0.43
C ALA A 46 -6.37 19.64 1.10
N LEU A 47 -6.16 19.34 2.40
CA LEU A 47 -7.10 18.57 3.20
C LEU A 47 -8.45 19.26 3.32
N TYR A 48 -8.49 20.55 3.66
CA TYR A 48 -9.74 21.31 3.76
C TYR A 48 -10.47 21.39 2.42
N ASP A 49 -9.75 21.65 1.33
CA ASP A 49 -10.32 21.66 -0.02
C ASP A 49 -10.94 20.31 -0.39
N LEU A 50 -10.26 19.20 -0.08
CA LEU A 50 -10.80 17.85 -0.30
C LEU A 50 -12.08 17.62 0.53
N LEU A 51 -12.08 18.03 1.80
CA LEU A 51 -13.24 17.87 2.67
C LEU A 51 -14.44 18.65 2.15
N GLU A 52 -14.25 19.92 1.80
CA GLU A 52 -15.33 20.82 1.38
C GLU A 52 -15.83 20.51 -0.04
N GLN A 53 -14.92 20.34 -1.00
CA GLN A 53 -15.28 20.31 -2.42
C GLN A 53 -15.54 18.90 -2.95
N ARG A 54 -15.05 17.86 -2.25
CA ARG A 54 -15.10 16.47 -2.75
C ARG A 54 -15.82 15.55 -1.78
N ILE A 55 -15.36 15.46 -0.54
CA ILE A 55 -15.80 14.44 0.42
C ILE A 55 -17.19 14.76 0.97
N THR A 56 -17.40 15.98 1.45
CA THR A 56 -18.69 16.40 2.02
C THR A 56 -19.81 16.29 0.99
N PRO A 57 -19.69 16.84 -0.24
CA PRO A 57 -20.72 16.66 -1.27
C PRO A 57 -20.98 15.19 -1.59
N ARG A 58 -19.92 14.39 -1.72
CA ARG A 58 -20.05 12.95 -2.00
C ARG A 58 -20.75 12.18 -0.88
N PHE A 59 -20.48 12.55 0.37
CA PHE A 59 -21.08 11.91 1.53
C PHE A 59 -22.54 12.30 1.72
N TYR A 60 -22.92 13.55 1.41
CA TYR A 60 -24.28 14.07 1.59
C TYR A 60 -25.17 13.98 0.33
N GLU A 61 -24.61 13.69 -0.84
CA GLU A 61 -25.37 13.34 -2.04
C GLU A 61 -26.31 12.16 -1.73
N ARG A 62 -27.60 12.30 -2.05
CA ARG A 62 -28.62 11.26 -1.87
C ARG A 62 -29.27 10.95 -3.20
N GLY A 63 -29.33 9.68 -3.55
CA GLY A 63 -30.07 9.20 -4.71
C GLY A 63 -31.58 9.13 -4.45
N ALA A 64 -32.32 8.61 -5.42
CA ALA A 64 -33.78 8.48 -5.36
C ALA A 64 -34.27 7.62 -4.17
N SER A 65 -33.43 6.71 -3.68
CA SER A 65 -33.69 5.84 -2.52
C SER A 65 -33.44 6.51 -1.17
N GLY A 66 -32.94 7.76 -1.16
CA GLY A 66 -32.50 8.44 0.07
C GLY A 66 -31.17 7.92 0.62
N LEU A 67 -30.39 7.16 -0.15
CA LEU A 67 -29.06 6.66 0.22
C LEU A 67 -27.94 7.36 -0.57
N PRO A 68 -26.72 7.43 -0.02
CA PRO A 68 -25.56 7.94 -0.75
C PRO A 68 -24.99 6.87 -1.70
N ASP A 69 -25.68 6.65 -2.82
CA ASP A 69 -25.40 5.55 -3.75
C ASP A 69 -23.93 5.52 -4.19
N ARG A 70 -23.35 6.69 -4.49
CA ARG A 70 -21.96 6.82 -4.91
C ARG A 70 -20.94 6.52 -3.80
N TRP A 71 -21.25 6.93 -2.57
CA TRP A 71 -20.42 6.57 -1.42
C TRP A 71 -20.44 5.07 -1.18
N LEU A 72 -21.62 4.45 -1.22
CA LEU A 72 -21.79 3.02 -1.07
C LEU A 72 -21.11 2.24 -2.20
N GLU A 73 -21.12 2.76 -3.42
CA GLU A 73 -20.35 2.20 -4.54
C GLU A 73 -18.85 2.17 -4.22
N MET A 74 -18.28 3.30 -3.77
CA MET A 74 -16.87 3.36 -3.37
C MET A 74 -16.56 2.35 -2.25
N VAL A 75 -17.42 2.27 -1.23
CA VAL A 75 -17.27 1.30 -0.12
C VAL A 75 -17.25 -0.14 -0.64
N ARG A 76 -18.17 -0.50 -1.55
CA ARG A 76 -18.20 -1.84 -2.16
C ARG A 76 -16.95 -2.13 -2.99
N ARG A 77 -16.46 -1.15 -3.76
CA ARG A 77 -15.21 -1.27 -4.54
C ARG A 77 -14.02 -1.49 -3.62
N THR A 78 -13.88 -0.72 -2.54
CA THR A 78 -12.82 -0.90 -1.54
C THR A 78 -12.86 -2.30 -0.93
N LEU A 79 -14.03 -2.78 -0.50
CA LEU A 79 -14.16 -4.11 0.09
C LEU A 79 -13.83 -5.23 -0.91
N SER A 80 -14.25 -5.08 -2.18
CA SER A 80 -14.12 -6.13 -3.19
C SER A 80 -12.73 -6.18 -3.83
N LEU A 81 -12.11 -5.03 -4.06
CA LEU A 81 -10.86 -4.91 -4.83
C LEU A 81 -9.62 -4.74 -3.95
N LEU A 82 -9.71 -3.88 -2.92
CA LEU A 82 -8.60 -3.66 -1.99
C LEU A 82 -8.58 -4.71 -0.88
N GLY A 83 -9.76 -5.12 -0.41
CA GLY A 83 -9.92 -6.12 0.65
C GLY A 83 -9.03 -7.35 0.50
N PRO A 84 -9.09 -8.09 -0.62
CA PRO A 84 -8.26 -9.28 -0.84
C PRO A 84 -6.75 -9.00 -0.82
N LYS A 85 -6.33 -7.77 -1.17
CA LYS A 85 -4.93 -7.35 -1.23
C LYS A 85 -4.33 -6.97 0.12
N VAL A 86 -5.12 -6.83 1.17
CA VAL A 86 -4.60 -6.42 2.50
C VAL A 86 -4.77 -7.52 3.54
N LEU A 87 -5.11 -8.74 3.11
CA LEU A 87 -5.29 -9.88 4.01
C LEU A 87 -3.96 -10.47 4.45
N ALA A 88 -3.79 -10.60 5.77
CA ALA A 88 -2.65 -11.31 6.35
C ALA A 88 -2.60 -12.77 5.87
N GLY A 89 -3.74 -13.44 5.67
CA GLY A 89 -3.79 -14.80 5.13
C GLY A 89 -3.22 -14.92 3.72
N ARG A 90 -3.47 -13.92 2.85
CA ARG A 90 -2.84 -13.86 1.52
C ARG A 90 -1.32 -13.69 1.67
N MET A 91 -0.89 -12.73 2.50
CA MET A 91 0.53 -12.47 2.75
C MET A 91 1.27 -13.71 3.27
N VAL A 92 0.74 -14.39 4.29
CA VAL A 92 1.33 -15.63 4.82
C VAL A 92 1.40 -16.71 3.75
N ARG A 93 0.33 -16.91 2.96
CA ARG A 93 0.33 -17.88 1.86
C ARG A 93 1.43 -17.56 0.83
N GLU A 94 1.54 -16.31 0.40
CA GLU A 94 2.57 -15.89 -0.56
C GLU A 94 3.98 -16.11 -0.01
N TYR A 95 4.22 -15.84 1.27
CA TYR A 95 5.50 -16.16 1.93
C TYR A 95 5.80 -17.65 1.92
N VAL A 96 4.82 -18.48 2.27
CA VAL A 96 4.98 -19.94 2.28
C VAL A 96 5.27 -20.46 0.88
N GLU A 97 4.43 -20.12 -0.10
CA GLU A 97 4.49 -20.66 -1.46
C GLU A 97 5.70 -20.15 -2.25
N ARG A 98 6.05 -18.86 -2.09
CA ARG A 98 7.07 -18.21 -2.94
C ARG A 98 8.45 -18.17 -2.31
N LEU A 99 8.55 -18.23 -0.98
CA LEU A 99 9.81 -18.07 -0.26
C LEU A 99 10.14 -19.32 0.57
N TYR A 100 9.31 -19.69 1.54
CA TYR A 100 9.68 -20.71 2.53
C TYR A 100 9.73 -22.13 1.96
N THR A 101 8.72 -22.57 1.21
CA THR A 101 8.70 -23.91 0.61
C THR A 101 9.82 -24.08 -0.42
N PRO A 102 10.01 -23.16 -1.40
CA PRO A 102 11.13 -23.25 -2.34
C PRO A 102 12.50 -23.25 -1.65
N ALA A 103 12.68 -22.43 -0.60
CA ALA A 103 13.92 -22.41 0.16
C ALA A 103 14.18 -23.74 0.90
N ALA A 104 13.14 -24.34 1.49
CA ALA A 104 13.25 -25.63 2.16
C ALA A 104 13.58 -26.77 1.18
N GLU A 105 12.95 -26.77 0.00
CA GLU A 105 13.24 -27.75 -1.05
C GLU A 105 14.67 -27.60 -1.59
N ALA A 106 15.09 -26.37 -1.91
CA ALA A 106 16.45 -26.09 -2.36
C ALA A 106 17.49 -26.48 -1.31
N HIS A 107 17.18 -26.30 -0.02
CA HIS A 107 18.05 -26.75 1.06
C HIS A 107 18.17 -28.28 1.14
N ARG A 108 17.05 -29.01 0.98
CA ARG A 108 17.07 -30.48 1.00
C ARG A 108 17.76 -31.08 -0.22
N ALA A 109 17.66 -30.43 -1.37
CA ALA A 109 18.32 -30.85 -2.61
C ALA A 109 19.81 -30.45 -2.66
N MET A 110 20.33 -29.76 -1.64
CA MET A 110 21.70 -29.27 -1.62
C MET A 110 22.69 -30.43 -1.56
N ASP A 111 23.63 -30.44 -2.50
CA ASP A 111 24.77 -31.34 -2.51
C ASP A 111 26.08 -30.57 -2.24
N ARG A 112 27.22 -31.28 -2.30
CA ARG A 112 28.54 -30.68 -2.02
C ARG A 112 28.89 -29.58 -3.01
N ASP A 113 28.56 -29.74 -4.29
CA ASP A 113 28.96 -28.81 -5.34
C ASP A 113 28.07 -27.56 -5.31
N SER A 114 26.76 -27.72 -5.12
CA SER A 114 25.84 -26.61 -4.93
C SER A 114 26.13 -25.83 -3.65
N ALA A 115 26.52 -26.52 -2.56
CA ALA A 115 26.94 -25.87 -1.32
C ALA A 115 28.21 -25.03 -1.49
N ARG A 116 29.20 -25.54 -2.21
CA ARG A 116 30.43 -24.79 -2.53
C ARG A 116 30.12 -23.54 -3.36
N GLY A 117 29.32 -23.69 -4.42
CA GLY A 117 28.90 -22.56 -5.26
C GLY A 117 28.15 -21.48 -4.48
N LEU A 118 27.25 -21.88 -3.57
CA LEU A 118 26.53 -20.94 -2.70
C LEU A 118 27.48 -20.20 -1.75
N ALA A 119 28.46 -20.89 -1.16
CA ALA A 119 29.44 -20.28 -0.26
C ALA A 119 30.30 -19.22 -0.98
N GLU A 120 30.79 -19.55 -2.18
CA GLU A 120 31.54 -18.62 -3.03
C GLU A 120 30.71 -17.40 -3.41
N TRP A 121 29.46 -17.60 -3.82
CA TRP A 121 28.54 -16.50 -4.11
C TRP A 121 28.33 -15.60 -2.88
N LYS A 122 28.07 -16.17 -1.70
CA LYS A 122 27.91 -15.41 -0.45
C LYS A 122 29.16 -14.61 -0.10
N ALA A 123 30.36 -15.19 -0.29
CA ALA A 123 31.62 -14.49 -0.06
C ALA A 123 31.78 -13.28 -0.98
N ARG A 124 31.46 -13.43 -2.27
CA ARG A 124 31.49 -12.31 -3.24
C ARG A 124 30.53 -11.19 -2.85
N VAL A 125 29.28 -11.51 -2.51
CA VAL A 125 28.28 -10.51 -2.11
C VAL A 125 28.73 -9.74 -0.88
N ARG A 126 29.25 -10.43 0.15
CA ARG A 126 29.76 -9.78 1.37
C ARG A 126 30.98 -8.89 1.10
N ALA A 127 31.88 -9.32 0.22
CA ALA A 127 33.03 -8.50 -0.17
C ALA A 127 32.62 -7.23 -0.95
N ALA A 128 31.55 -7.31 -1.74
CA ALA A 128 31.02 -6.19 -2.51
C ALA A 128 30.17 -5.22 -1.68
N TRP A 129 29.76 -5.59 -0.47
CA TRP A 129 28.93 -4.78 0.42
C TRP A 129 29.56 -4.68 1.82
N PRO A 130 30.58 -3.82 2.01
CA PRO A 130 31.34 -3.73 3.26
C PRO A 130 30.56 -3.10 4.43
N GLY A 131 29.34 -2.63 4.21
CA GLY A 131 28.58 -1.80 5.15
C GLY A 131 28.76 -0.32 4.85
#